data_AF-R4WE74-F1
#
_entry.id   AF-R4WE74-F1
#
_cell.length_a   1.000
_cell.length_b   1.000
_cell.length_c   1.000
_cell.angle_alpha   90.00
_cell.angle_beta   90.00
_cell.angle_gamma   90.00
#
_symmetry.space_group_name_H-M   'P 1'
#
loop_
_entity.id
_entity.type
_entity.pdbx_description
1 polymer ?
#
loop_
_entity_poly.entity_id
_entity_poly.type
_entity_poly.pdbx_seq_one_letter_code
_entity_poly.pdbx_strand_id
1 'polypeptide(L)'
;MEIKSAKVGSLCNFEVLNLLNELKFTRKNNVRSGSQLATVVYEASQYLQHLNIGQNEVQVRNLLKELSSFPVRLTYNEKLMIVNTLPRTSLELSLLINGYDDRLTEEQIHDLLGIISRTSPEPI
;
A
#
# COMPACT_ATOMS: atom_id res chain seq x y z
N MET A 1 -1.60 -25.21 -18.06
CA MET A 1 -0.95 -24.44 -16.98
C MET A 1 -1.57 -24.89 -15.68
N GLU A 2 -0.77 -25.44 -14.76
CA GLU A 2 -1.23 -25.80 -13.41
C GLU A 2 -0.71 -24.79 -12.40
N ILE A 3 -1.57 -24.36 -11.49
CA ILE A 3 -1.23 -23.40 -10.44
C ILE A 3 -0.62 -24.18 -9.28
N LYS A 4 0.69 -24.00 -9.05
CA LYS A 4 1.40 -24.65 -7.94
C LYS A 4 1.09 -24.04 -6.58
N SER A 5 0.85 -22.73 -6.53
CA SER A 5 0.44 -22.02 -5.33
C SER A 5 -0.39 -20.80 -5.74
N ALA A 6 -1.61 -20.69 -5.19
CA ALA A 6 -2.54 -19.63 -5.52
C ALA A 6 -2.16 -18.28 -4.89
N LYS A 7 -1.47 -18.30 -3.74
CA LYS A 7 -1.05 -17.08 -3.01
C LYS A 7 0.36 -17.27 -2.46
N VAL A 8 1.34 -16.74 -3.17
CA VAL A 8 2.76 -16.81 -2.79
C VAL A 8 3.17 -15.59 -1.94
N GLY A 9 2.53 -14.46 -2.16
CA GLY A 9 2.78 -13.23 -1.40
C GLY A 9 1.71 -12.18 -1.67
N SER A 10 1.69 -11.14 -0.84
CA SER A 10 0.92 -9.93 -1.10
C SER A 10 1.88 -8.81 -1.46
N LEU A 11 1.47 -7.95 -2.38
CA LEU A 11 2.22 -6.77 -2.81
C LEU A 11 1.45 -5.52 -2.36
N CYS A 12 2.18 -4.47 -1.98
CA CYS A 12 1.56 -3.18 -1.70
C CYS A 12 1.28 -2.41 -3.00
N ASN A 13 0.37 -1.44 -2.93
CA ASN A 13 -0.03 -0.63 -4.07
C ASN A 13 1.17 0.10 -4.71
N PHE A 14 2.13 0.53 -3.89
CA PHE A 14 3.38 1.14 -4.35
C PHE A 14 4.26 0.17 -5.15
N GLU A 15 4.48 -1.05 -4.66
CA GLU A 15 5.26 -2.09 -5.36
C GLU A 15 4.64 -2.44 -6.71
N VAL A 16 3.30 -2.58 -6.74
CA VAL A 16 2.56 -2.83 -7.98
C VAL A 16 2.72 -1.65 -8.94
N LEU A 17 2.61 -0.42 -8.46
CA LEU A 17 2.80 0.77 -9.29
C LEU A 17 4.22 0.84 -9.89
N ASN A 18 5.24 0.56 -9.08
CA ASN A 18 6.63 0.55 -9.56
C ASN A 18 6.83 -0.52 -10.65
N LEU A 19 6.31 -1.74 -10.43
CA LEU A 19 6.35 -2.82 -11.42
C LEU A 19 5.64 -2.43 -12.72
N LEU A 20 4.45 -1.80 -12.64
CA LEU A 20 3.73 -1.34 -13.82
C LEU A 20 4.50 -0.27 -14.60
N ASN A 21 5.21 0.63 -13.90
CA ASN A 21 6.05 1.64 -14.54
C ASN A 21 7.26 1.02 -15.24
N GLU A 22 7.92 0.04 -14.62
CA GLU A 22 9.01 -0.74 -15.25
C GLU A 22 8.52 -1.49 -16.50
N LEU A 23 7.31 -2.07 -16.46
CA LEU A 23 6.69 -2.73 -17.61
C LEU A 23 6.38 -1.75 -18.76
N LYS A 24 5.92 -0.53 -18.45
CA LYS A 24 5.73 0.52 -19.46
C LYS A 24 7.06 0.92 -20.12
N PHE A 25 8.12 1.08 -19.34
CA PHE A 25 9.45 1.43 -19.86
C PHE A 25 10.01 0.32 -20.75
N THR A 26 9.92 -0.93 -20.30
CA THR A 26 10.37 -2.11 -21.05
C THR A 26 9.60 -2.29 -22.37
N ARG A 27 8.31 -1.95 -22.41
CA ARG A 27 7.49 -2.04 -23.62
C ARG A 27 7.76 -0.97 -24.66
N LYS A 28 8.20 0.24 -24.28
CA LYS A 28 8.66 1.22 -25.28
C LYS A 28 9.75 0.62 -26.19
N ASN A 29 10.49 -0.37 -25.70
CA ASN A 29 11.54 -1.07 -26.44
C ASN A 29 11.06 -2.35 -27.17
N ASN A 30 9.82 -2.81 -26.96
CA ASN A 30 9.29 -4.07 -27.51
C ASN A 30 7.88 -3.90 -28.10
N VAL A 31 7.84 -3.65 -29.42
CA VAL A 31 6.67 -3.24 -30.24
C VAL A 31 5.56 -4.32 -30.36
N ARG A 32 5.67 -5.48 -29.72
CA ARG A 32 4.83 -6.68 -30.01
C ARG A 32 3.90 -7.16 -28.89
N SER A 33 3.68 -6.38 -27.84
CA SER A 33 2.78 -6.80 -26.75
C SER A 33 1.32 -6.45 -27.06
N GLY A 34 0.44 -7.46 -27.11
CA GLY A 34 -0.96 -7.35 -27.53
C GLY A 34 -1.78 -6.25 -26.81
N SER A 35 -2.68 -5.64 -27.58
CA SER A 35 -3.52 -4.47 -27.23
C SER A 35 -4.16 -4.53 -25.85
N GLN A 36 -4.68 -5.69 -25.42
CA GLN A 36 -5.41 -5.85 -24.15
C GLN A 36 -4.53 -5.59 -22.92
N LEU A 37 -3.28 -6.06 -22.95
CA LEU A 37 -2.36 -5.90 -21.83
C LEU A 37 -1.84 -4.46 -21.73
N ALA A 38 -1.87 -3.68 -22.82
CA ALA A 38 -1.57 -2.25 -22.77
C ALA A 38 -2.67 -1.48 -22.05
N THR A 39 -3.94 -1.80 -22.32
CA THR A 39 -5.10 -1.20 -21.65
C THR A 39 -5.07 -1.47 -20.15
N VAL A 40 -4.90 -2.75 -19.74
CA VAL A 40 -4.86 -3.12 -18.31
C VAL A 40 -3.72 -2.41 -17.57
N VAL A 41 -2.53 -2.35 -18.16
CA VAL A 41 -1.38 -1.66 -17.55
C VAL A 41 -1.65 -0.17 -17.42
N TYR A 42 -2.26 0.46 -18.44
CA TYR A 42 -2.59 1.87 -18.41
C TYR A 42 -3.64 2.18 -17.32
N GLU A 43 -4.80 1.51 -17.35
CA GLU A 43 -5.88 1.73 -16.39
C GLU A 43 -5.43 1.46 -14.95
N ALA A 44 -4.77 0.32 -14.70
CA ALA A 44 -4.30 -0.02 -13.36
C ALA A 44 -3.26 0.98 -12.85
N SER A 45 -2.34 1.43 -13.71
CA SER A 45 -1.35 2.43 -13.31
C SER A 45 -1.97 3.80 -13.03
N GLN A 46 -2.97 4.23 -13.81
CA GLN A 46 -3.67 5.50 -13.57
C GLN A 46 -4.42 5.46 -12.26
N TYR A 47 -5.12 4.35 -11.98
CA TYR A 47 -5.82 4.14 -10.72
C TYR A 47 -4.87 4.16 -9.52
N LEU A 48 -3.76 3.42 -9.59
CA LEU A 48 -2.77 3.37 -8.51
C LEU A 48 -1.98 4.68 -8.35
N GLN A 49 -1.77 5.44 -9.43
CA GLN A 49 -1.19 6.78 -9.35
C GLN A 49 -2.09 7.73 -8.58
N HIS A 50 -3.41 7.65 -8.76
CA HIS A 50 -4.36 8.47 -8.03
C HIS A 50 -4.42 8.14 -6.54
N LEU A 51 -4.26 6.86 -6.18
CA LEU A 51 -4.29 6.42 -4.78
C LEU A 51 -2.99 6.71 -4.01
N ASN A 52 -1.82 6.57 -4.66
CA ASN A 52 -0.51 6.67 -3.99
C ASN A 52 0.22 7.98 -4.30
N ILE A 53 -0.50 9.08 -4.55
CA ILE A 53 0.11 10.37 -4.93
C ILE A 53 1.12 10.78 -3.85
N GLY A 54 2.40 10.80 -4.21
CA GLY A 54 3.49 11.27 -3.35
C GLY A 54 4.10 10.22 -2.41
N GLN A 55 3.66 8.96 -2.41
CA GLN A 55 4.36 7.91 -1.64
C GLN A 55 5.69 7.54 -2.31
N ASN A 56 6.74 7.47 -1.50
CA ASN A 56 8.07 7.04 -1.90
C ASN A 56 8.46 5.72 -1.19
N GLU A 57 9.39 4.98 -1.78
CA GLU A 57 9.90 3.72 -1.23
C GLU A 57 10.46 3.88 0.19
N VAL A 58 11.17 4.98 0.44
CA VAL A 58 11.73 5.31 1.75
C VAL A 58 10.61 5.49 2.79
N GLN A 59 9.52 6.17 2.42
CA GLN A 59 8.36 6.38 3.29
C GLN A 59 7.68 5.06 3.61
N VAL A 60 7.45 4.22 2.60
CA VAL A 60 6.83 2.89 2.80
C VAL A 60 7.69 2.01 3.72
N ARG A 61 9.01 1.97 3.51
CA ARG A 61 9.92 1.19 4.36
C ARG A 61 9.97 1.73 5.79
N ASN A 62 9.99 3.04 5.97
CA ASN A 62 10.00 3.66 7.30
C ASN A 62 8.67 3.40 8.03
N LEU A 63 7.53 3.56 7.34
CA LEU A 63 6.21 3.23 7.89
C LEU A 63 6.15 1.77 8.34
N LEU A 64 6.60 0.82 7.52
CA LEU A 64 6.62 -0.59 7.88
C LEU A 64 7.52 -0.92 9.08
N LYS A 65 8.64 -0.20 9.24
CA LYS A 65 9.51 -0.33 10.42
C LYS A 65 8.82 0.19 11.67
N GLU A 66 8.25 1.39 11.62
CA GLU A 66 7.50 1.99 12.74
C GLU A 66 6.30 1.10 13.15
N LEU A 67 5.52 0.62 12.17
CA LEU A 67 4.40 -0.32 12.40
C LEU A 67 4.85 -1.68 12.95
N SER A 68 6.12 -2.05 12.78
CA SER A 68 6.68 -3.29 13.33
C SER A 68 7.27 -3.11 14.72
N SER A 69 7.74 -1.91 15.03
CA SER A 69 8.16 -1.50 16.37
C SER A 69 6.99 -1.12 17.27
N PHE A 70 5.79 -0.95 16.71
CA PHE A 70 4.59 -0.58 17.44
C PHE A 70 4.25 -1.63 18.52
N PRO A 71 3.87 -1.22 19.74
CA PRO A 71 3.63 -2.13 20.86
C PRO A 71 2.48 -3.11 20.62
N VAL A 72 1.48 -2.71 19.84
CA VAL A 72 0.36 -3.59 19.47
C VAL A 72 0.76 -4.46 18.29
N ARG A 73 0.55 -5.77 18.42
CA ARG A 73 0.76 -6.72 17.32
C ARG A 73 -0.30 -6.51 16.25
N LEU A 74 0.04 -5.76 15.20
CA LEU A 74 -0.73 -5.68 13.96
C LEU A 74 -0.43 -6.89 13.08
N THR A 75 -1.47 -7.46 12.49
CA THR A 75 -1.35 -8.56 11.53
C THR A 75 -0.72 -8.06 10.22
N TYR A 76 -0.18 -8.98 9.43
CA TYR A 76 0.43 -8.64 8.14
C TYR A 76 -0.54 -7.91 7.20
N ASN A 77 -1.80 -8.34 7.15
CA ASN A 77 -2.82 -7.71 6.30
C ASN A 77 -3.18 -6.30 6.80
N GLU A 78 -3.26 -6.08 8.12
CA GLU A 78 -3.52 -4.75 8.68
C GLU A 78 -2.40 -3.77 8.34
N LYS A 79 -1.14 -4.20 8.47
CA LYS A 79 0.02 -3.38 8.07
C LYS A 79 -0.02 -3.05 6.58
N LEU A 80 -0.34 -4.03 5.73
CA LEU A 80 -0.45 -3.83 4.29
C LEU A 80 -1.57 -2.85 3.93
N MET A 81 -2.73 -2.97 4.59
CA MET A 81 -3.86 -2.05 4.41
C MET A 81 -3.51 -0.62 4.81
N ILE A 82 -2.88 -0.43 5.98
CA ILE A 82 -2.44 0.90 6.44
C ILE A 82 -1.49 1.56 5.44
N VAL A 83 -0.52 0.81 4.90
CA VAL A 83 0.41 1.32 3.88
C VAL A 83 -0.33 1.72 2.60
N ASN A 84 -1.35 0.96 2.21
CA ASN A 84 -2.10 1.16 0.97
C ASN A 84 -3.11 2.32 1.03
N THR A 85 -3.71 2.59 2.20
CA THR A 85 -4.78 3.59 2.33
C THR A 85 -4.37 4.85 3.08
N LEU A 86 -3.27 4.82 3.86
CA LEU A 86 -2.80 5.95 4.67
C LEU A 86 -3.92 6.63 5.48
N PRO A 87 -4.56 5.92 6.43
CA PRO A 87 -5.70 6.44 7.15
C PRO A 87 -5.29 7.68 7.98
N ARG A 88 -6.08 8.74 7.88
CA ARG A 88 -5.85 10.02 8.57
C ARG A 88 -6.77 10.25 9.74
N THR A 89 -7.84 9.46 9.81
CA THR A 89 -8.83 9.55 10.88
C THR A 89 -8.89 8.25 11.68
N SER A 90 -9.28 8.37 12.95
CA SER A 90 -9.53 7.20 13.80
C SER A 90 -10.61 6.30 13.22
N LEU A 91 -11.62 6.89 12.56
CA LEU A 91 -12.68 6.13 11.88
C LEU A 91 -12.14 5.29 10.73
N GLU A 92 -11.21 5.82 9.93
CA GLU A 92 -10.60 5.02 8.87
C GLU A 92 -9.76 3.88 9.46
N LEU A 93 -9.01 4.13 10.55
CA LEU A 93 -8.26 3.08 11.23
C LEU A 93 -9.15 1.95 11.77
N SER A 94 -10.33 2.28 12.31
CA SER A 94 -11.26 1.29 12.84
C SER A 94 -11.82 0.37 11.75
N LEU A 95 -11.89 0.84 10.49
CA LEU A 95 -12.28 0.02 9.35
C LEU A 95 -11.16 -0.92 8.86
N LEU A 96 -9.90 -0.63 9.17
CA LEU A 96 -8.75 -1.41 8.72
C LEU A 96 -8.31 -2.47 9.72
N ILE A 97 -8.53 -2.25 11.01
CA ILE A 97 -8.06 -3.11 12.10
C ILE A 97 -9.23 -3.89 12.69
N ASN A 98 -9.10 -5.22 12.74
CA ASN A 98 -10.11 -6.06 13.37
C ASN A 98 -10.01 -6.00 14.89
N GLY A 99 -11.12 -5.79 15.59
CA GLY A 99 -11.13 -5.64 17.05
C GLY A 99 -10.40 -4.38 17.50
N TYR A 100 -10.57 -3.28 16.75
CA TYR A 100 -9.95 -1.97 17.00
C TYR A 100 -10.12 -1.50 18.44
N ASP A 101 -11.34 -1.57 18.99
CA ASP A 101 -11.67 -1.10 20.34
C ASP A 101 -11.11 -1.99 21.46
N ASP A 102 -10.92 -3.29 21.19
CA ASP A 102 -10.41 -4.24 22.20
C ASP A 102 -8.88 -4.31 22.22
N ARG A 103 -8.22 -3.98 21.09
CA ARG A 103 -6.77 -4.17 20.90
C ARG A 103 -5.94 -2.91 21.05
N LEU A 104 -6.54 -1.73 20.84
CA LEU A 104 -5.83 -0.45 20.89
C LEU A 104 -6.45 0.47 21.95
N THR A 105 -5.58 1.14 22.70
CA THR A 105 -5.99 2.24 23.57
C THR A 105 -6.08 3.55 22.78
N GLU A 106 -6.81 4.54 23.30
CA GLU A 106 -6.92 5.87 22.67
C GLU A 106 -5.56 6.53 22.43
N GLU A 107 -4.61 6.38 23.37
CA GLU A 107 -3.24 6.87 23.23
C GLU A 107 -2.51 6.19 22.06
N GLN A 108 -2.64 4.87 21.92
CA GLN A 108 -2.02 4.12 20.83
C GLN A 108 -2.62 4.48 19.48
N ILE A 109 -3.92 4.76 19.43
CA ILE A 109 -4.59 5.26 18.21
C ILE A 109 -3.98 6.59 17.80
N HIS A 110 -3.81 7.50 18.75
CA HIS A 110 -3.23 8.81 18.49
C HIS A 110 -1.76 8.69 18.04
N ASP A 111 -0.98 7.81 18.66
CA ASP A 111 0.40 7.52 18.26
C ASP A 111 0.47 6.94 16.85
N LEU A 112 -0.41 6.00 16.50
CA LEU A 112 -0.48 5.38 15.19
C LEU A 112 -0.82 6.42 14.10
N LEU A 113 -1.82 7.27 14.35
CA LEU A 113 -2.16 8.40 13.47
C LEU A 113 -1.00 9.38 13.33
N GLY A 114 -0.25 9.62 14.41
CA GLY A 114 0.96 10.43 14.40
C GLY A 114 2.06 9.85 13.50
N ILE A 115 2.31 8.55 13.59
CA ILE A 115 3.29 7.84 12.74
C ILE A 115 2.90 7.95 11.26
N ILE A 116 1.63 7.71 10.95
CA ILE A 116 1.11 7.76 9.58
C ILE A 116 1.18 9.20 9.04
N SER A 117 0.79 10.19 9.83
CA SER A 117 0.82 11.61 9.43
C SER A 117 2.23 12.11 9.15
N ARG A 118 3.25 11.64 9.88
CA ARG A 118 4.66 11.99 9.63
C ARG A 118 5.21 11.38 8.35
N THR A 119 4.65 10.26 7.93
CA THR A 119 5.16 9.48 6.80
C THR A 119 4.34 9.68 5.53
N SER A 120 3.11 10.18 5.65
CA SER A 120 2.24 10.52 4.52
C SER A 120 2.79 11.75 3.78
N PRO A 121 2.78 11.74 2.43
CA PRO A 121 2.88 12.98 1.67
C PRO A 121 1.72 13.92 2.04
N GLU A 122 1.97 15.24 2.04
CA GLU A 122 0.96 16.26 2.33
C GLU A 122 -0.26 16.11 1.41
N PRO A 123 -1.50 16.31 1.91
CA PRO A 123 -2.64 16.49 1.02
C PRO A 123 -2.43 17.68 0.08
N ILE A 124 -2.82 17.50 -1.18
CA ILE A 124 -3.18 18.60 -2.09
C ILE A 124 -4.58 19.06 -1.72
#